data_AF-A0A1D6P4Q0-F1
#
_entry.id   AF-A0A1D6P4Q0-F1
#
_cell.length_a   1.000
_cell.length_b   1.000
_cell.length_c   1.000
_cell.angle_alpha   90.00
_cell.angle_beta   90.00
_cell.angle_gamma   90.00
#
_symmetry.space_group_name_H-M   'P 1'
#
loop_
_entity.id
_entity.type
_entity.pdbx_description
1 polymer ?
#
loop_
_entity_poly.entity_id
_entity_poly.type
_entity_poly.pdbx_seq_one_letter_code
_entity_poly.pdbx_strand_id
1 'polypeptide(L)'
;MMSYVLQKLEWLMHVLMQVHVQSDPAGRLIVTGEPEQLDNPWGVTPFKKVIRLPSRIDPHQTSAVVTLHGQLFVRAPFEQSK
;
A
#
# COMPACT_ATOMS: atom_id res chain seq x y z
N MET A 1 8.81 17.64 -25.12
CA MET A 1 8.06 16.43 -25.55
C MET A 1 8.31 15.23 -24.62
N MET A 2 9.55 15.02 -24.13
CA MET A 2 9.88 13.93 -23.16
C MET A 2 9.17 14.06 -21.79
N SER A 3 8.94 15.27 -21.26
CA SER A 3 8.35 15.44 -19.92
C SER A 3 6.84 15.15 -19.84
N TYR A 4 6.10 15.34 -20.94
CA TYR A 4 4.66 15.11 -20.98
C TYR A 4 4.31 13.62 -20.97
N VAL A 5 5.16 12.80 -21.59
CA VAL A 5 4.99 11.33 -21.62
C VAL A 5 5.29 10.72 -20.25
N LEU A 6 6.35 11.17 -19.58
CA LEU A 6 6.69 10.73 -18.22
C LEU A 6 5.61 11.16 -17.21
N GLN A 7 5.15 12.39 -17.27
CA GLN A 7 4.09 12.89 -16.38
C GLN A 7 2.75 12.19 -16.62
N LYS A 8 2.43 11.80 -17.86
CA LYS A 8 1.24 10.99 -18.18
C LYS A 8 1.35 9.55 -17.70
N LEU A 9 2.55 8.96 -17.70
CA LEU A 9 2.79 7.60 -17.18
C LEU A 9 2.74 7.56 -15.65
N GLU A 10 3.27 8.58 -14.98
CA GLU A 10 3.12 8.78 -13.54
C GLU A 10 1.62 8.90 -13.15
N TRP A 11 0.85 9.66 -13.94
CA TRP A 11 -0.61 9.75 -13.80
C TRP A 11 -1.33 8.44 -14.10
N LEU A 12 -0.89 7.67 -15.10
CA LEU A 12 -1.52 6.39 -15.45
C LEU A 12 -1.34 5.37 -14.32
N MET A 13 -0.17 5.33 -13.68
CA MET A 13 0.04 4.46 -12.50
C MET A 13 -0.92 4.75 -11.34
N HIS A 14 -1.34 6.01 -11.15
CA HIS A 14 -2.36 6.38 -10.17
C HIS A 14 -3.77 5.84 -10.51
N VAL A 15 -4.04 5.52 -11.79
CA VAL A 15 -5.36 5.11 -12.31
C VAL A 15 -5.42 3.61 -12.64
N LEU A 16 -4.29 2.90 -12.60
CA LEU A 16 -4.25 1.47 -12.95
C LEU A 16 -4.42 0.55 -11.75
N MET A 17 -4.12 1.02 -10.54
CA MET A 17 -4.16 0.19 -9.34
C MET A 17 -4.60 0.98 -8.11
N GLN A 18 -5.53 0.40 -7.36
CA GLN A 18 -5.93 0.88 -6.05
C GLN A 18 -5.22 0.06 -4.98
N VAL A 19 -4.55 0.74 -4.05
CA VAL A 19 -3.83 0.13 -2.94
C VAL A 19 -4.53 0.46 -1.64
N HIS A 20 -4.87 -0.57 -0.87
CA HIS A 20 -5.47 -0.45 0.45
C HIS A 20 -4.51 -0.97 1.51
N VAL A 21 -4.48 -0.28 2.65
CA VAL A 21 -3.71 -0.70 3.82
C VAL A 21 -4.62 -0.75 5.04
N GLN A 22 -4.60 -1.87 5.74
CA GLN A 22 -5.44 -2.13 6.91
C GLN A 22 -4.61 -2.80 8.00
N SER A 23 -4.94 -2.53 9.27
CA SER A 23 -4.49 -3.36 10.39
C SER A 23 -5.55 -4.38 10.74
N ASP A 24 -5.14 -5.63 11.00
CA ASP A 24 -6.05 -6.65 11.51
C ASP A 24 -5.97 -6.79 13.04
N PRO A 25 -6.94 -7.48 13.67
CA PRO A 25 -6.98 -7.66 15.12
C PRO A 25 -5.80 -8.47 15.69
N ALA A 26 -5.03 -9.17 14.86
CA ALA A 26 -3.85 -9.91 15.27
C ALA A 26 -2.57 -9.07 15.21
N GLY A 27 -2.70 -7.76 14.97
CA GLY A 27 -1.59 -6.83 14.88
C GLY A 27 -0.79 -6.91 13.58
N ARG A 28 -1.41 -7.40 12.50
CA ARG A 28 -0.78 -7.49 11.17
C ARG A 28 -1.24 -6.36 10.28
N LEU A 29 -0.32 -5.86 9.45
CA LEU A 29 -0.67 -5.00 8.33
C LEU A 29 -0.99 -5.85 7.11
N ILE A 30 -2.15 -5.58 6.54
CA ILE A 30 -2.61 -6.15 5.29
C ILE A 30 -2.53 -5.05 4.25
N VAL A 31 -1.70 -5.26 3.23
CA VAL A 31 -1.61 -4.41 2.05
C VAL A 31 -2.21 -5.21 0.90
N THR A 32 -3.28 -4.70 0.30
CA THR A 32 -3.86 -5.25 -0.92
C THR A 32 -3.72 -4.23 -2.03
N GLY A 33 -3.40 -4.73 -3.22
CA GLY A 33 -3.47 -3.94 -4.43
C GLY A 33 -4.37 -4.66 -5.42
N GLU A 34 -5.32 -3.94 -5.98
CA GLU A 34 -6.25 -4.44 -6.99
C GLU A 34 -6.22 -3.52 -8.20
N PRO A 35 -6.29 -4.07 -9.42
CA PRO A 35 -6.39 -3.23 -10.61
C PRO A 35 -7.71 -2.44 -10.55
N GLU A 36 -7.66 -1.16 -10.92
CA GLU A 36 -8.86 -0.32 -10.92
C GLU A 36 -9.91 -0.82 -11.94
N GLN A 37 -9.44 -1.49 -13.00
CA GLN A 37 -10.26 -2.12 -14.01
C GLN A 37 -9.92 -3.61 -14.11
N LEU A 38 -10.91 -4.49 -13.97
CA LEU A 38 -10.72 -5.94 -13.99
C LEU A 38 -10.12 -6.45 -15.32
N ASP A 39 -10.47 -5.76 -16.42
CA ASP A 39 -10.02 -6.04 -17.79
C ASP A 39 -8.86 -5.11 -18.17
N ASN A 40 -7.84 -5.06 -17.32
CA ASN A 40 -6.68 -4.19 -17.50
C ASN A 40 -5.80 -4.72 -18.66
N PRO A 41 -5.65 -3.97 -19.77
CA PRO A 41 -4.93 -4.42 -20.96
C PRO A 41 -3.42 -4.53 -20.77
N TRP A 42 -2.89 -4.01 -19.67
CA TRP A 42 -1.48 -4.11 -19.27
C TRP A 42 -1.20 -5.33 -18.38
N GLY A 43 -2.21 -6.14 -18.05
CA GLY A 43 -2.03 -7.40 -17.31
C GLY A 43 -1.63 -7.21 -15.84
N VAL A 44 -2.03 -6.09 -15.21
CA VAL A 44 -1.75 -5.84 -13.79
C VAL A 44 -2.41 -6.93 -12.94
N THR A 45 -1.60 -7.63 -12.15
CA THR A 45 -2.05 -8.73 -11.30
C THR A 45 -2.33 -8.23 -9.88
N PRO A 46 -3.48 -8.59 -9.27
CA PRO A 46 -3.74 -8.29 -7.86
C PRO A 46 -2.67 -8.88 -6.94
N PHE A 47 -2.40 -8.22 -5.83
CA PHE A 47 -1.54 -8.77 -4.79
C PHE A 47 -2.10 -8.57 -3.39
N LYS A 48 -1.69 -9.45 -2.48
CA LYS A 48 -1.93 -9.33 -1.05
C LYS A 48 -0.65 -9.60 -0.29
N LYS A 49 -0.21 -8.64 0.50
CA LYS A 49 0.94 -8.77 1.41
C LYS A 49 0.47 -8.67 2.84
N VAL A 50 0.83 -9.67 3.64
CA VAL A 50 0.60 -9.67 5.09
C VAL A 50 1.93 -9.46 5.79
N ILE A 51 2.02 -8.42 6.60
CA ILE A 51 3.22 -8.03 7.34
C ILE A 51 2.92 -8.19 8.82
N ARG A 52 3.72 -9.00 9.50
CA ARG A 52 3.66 -9.12 10.95
C ARG A 52 4.46 -7.97 11.56
N LEU A 53 3.81 -7.13 12.34
CA LEU A 53 4.50 -6.10 13.09
C LEU A 53 5.19 -6.71 14.32
N PRO A 54 6.31 -6.14 14.78
CA PRO A 54 6.87 -6.45 16.09
C PRO A 54 5.81 -6.28 17.19
N SER A 55 5.81 -7.17 18.19
CA SER A 55 4.82 -7.17 19.28
C SER A 55 4.75 -5.87 20.08
N ARG A 56 5.83 -5.09 20.10
CA ARG A 56 5.92 -3.80 20.77
C ARG A 56 5.19 -2.65 20.07
N ILE A 57 4.53 -2.89 18.93
CA ILE A 57 3.85 -1.86 18.15
C ILE A 57 2.34 -1.97 18.38
N ASP A 58 1.70 -0.85 18.70
CA ASP A 58 0.23 -0.80 18.83
C ASP A 58 -0.43 -0.79 17.43
N PRO A 59 -1.13 -1.87 17.04
CA PRO A 59 -1.77 -1.95 15.74
C PRO A 59 -2.96 -0.99 15.59
N HIS A 60 -3.60 -0.57 16.68
CA HIS A 60 -4.76 0.31 16.65
C HIS A 60 -4.43 1.74 16.26
N GLN A 61 -3.17 2.15 16.45
CA GLN A 61 -2.66 3.47 16.08
C GLN A 61 -1.64 3.41 14.94
N THR A 62 -1.61 2.30 14.20
CA THR A 62 -0.73 2.14 13.06
C THR A 62 -1.38 2.73 11.80
N SER A 63 -0.61 3.56 11.09
CA SER A 63 -0.94 4.11 9.77
C SER A 63 0.12 3.69 8.76
N ALA A 64 -0.27 3.58 7.50
CA ALA A 64 0.68 3.22 6.44
C ALA A 64 0.27 3.80 5.09
N VAL A 65 1.28 4.13 4.29
CA VAL A 65 1.12 4.66 2.93
C VAL A 65 2.04 3.92 1.98
N VAL A 66 1.58 3.72 0.74
CA VAL A 66 2.38 3.10 -0.33
C VAL A 66 2.71 4.17 -1.36
N THR A 67 3.97 4.20 -1.79
CA THR A 67 4.42 5.07 -2.89
C THR A 67 4.25 4.39 -4.24
N LEU A 68 4.35 5.18 -5.30
CA LEU A 68 4.32 4.68 -6.68
C LEU A 68 5.45 3.72 -7.01
N HIS A 69 6.58 3.81 -6.30
CA HIS A 69 7.69 2.88 -6.46
C HIS A 69 7.50 1.58 -5.67
N GLY A 70 6.31 1.35 -5.12
CA GLY A 70 6.00 0.17 -4.33
C GLY A 70 6.64 0.18 -2.93
N GLN A 71 7.03 1.35 -2.42
CA GLN A 71 7.59 1.47 -1.07
C GLN A 71 6.45 1.64 -0.07
N LEU A 72 6.42 0.80 0.95
CA LEU A 72 5.49 0.92 2.07
C LEU A 72 6.15 1.68 3.22
N PHE A 73 5.56 2.80 3.62
CA PHE A 73 5.92 3.52 4.83
C PHE A 73 4.89 3.24 5.90
N VAL A 74 5.35 2.71 7.04
CA VAL A 74 4.51 2.41 8.20
C VAL A 74 4.88 3.35 9.34
N ARG A 75 3.91 4.10 9.86
CA ARG A 75 4.03 4.89 11.07
C ARG A 75 3.18 4.25 12.16
N ALA A 76 3.85 3.75 13.18
CA ALA A 76 3.21 3.04 14.26
C ALA A 76 3.84 3.42 15.60
N PRO A 77 3.04 3.78 16.62
CA PRO A 77 3.57 4.01 17.96
C PRO A 77 3.94 2.69 18.61
N PHE A 78 4.94 2.74 19.50
CA PHE A 78 5.21 1.64 20.39
C PHE A 78 4.10 1.55 21.44
N GLU A 79 3.73 0.33 21.84
CA GLU A 79 2.93 0.13 23.05
C GLU A 79 3.65 0.81 24.22
N GLN A 80 2.96 1.73 24.88
CA GLN A 80 3.49 2.34 26.09
C GLN A 80 3.46 1.28 27.19
N SER A 81 4.64 0.88 27.69
CA SER A 81 4.74 0.08 28.91
C SER A 81 3.98 0.80 30.02
N LYS A 82 2.93 0.16 30.53
CA LYS A 82 2.29 0.55 31.78
C LYS A 82 3.19 0.22 32.96
#